data_AF-A0A381V8V3-F1
#
_entry.id   AF-A0A381V8V3-F1
#
_cell.length_a   1.000
_cell.length_b   1.000
_cell.length_c   1.000
_cell.angle_alpha   90.00
_cell.angle_beta   90.00
_cell.angle_gamma   90.00
#
_symmetry.space_group_name_H-M   'P 1'
#
loop_
_entity.id
_entity.type
_entity.pdbx_description
1 polymer ?
#
loop_
_entity_poly.entity_id
_entity_poly.type
_entity_poly.pdbx_seq_one_letter_code
_entity_poly.pdbx_strand_id
1 'polypeptide(L)'
;MLKYSLQLLITLTVILVVGCAGKPPTLILDDLDEERSLTEAEIKENEDWMAEIKRREEILKKRAADNKVEQQELAAEKEEVEEAKVEMAELTEKVLEKRRKKLIKEEVAEIADEIKEISSEKEIVEILEKVAEGEITEAEAKALIKEKTKLSDKGVEKLIAKTKAIQEETEELAKQLADASPEEVAEILKEAGGVSKTDILKLVVKKEQVDKMETAFLEKTMSQLYARLVRDRELGVEEAFCVDVEGMLDHLLVAPVYFDTAKHAIDDYIDHIESSFRLLEPVLEQYPDVIVQLEGNADERGTLEYNKALSDRRWVTPSKVLLALYFDEDRTQGVGRSEQCPLPRVPGSSRDDWWSKNRRTDYIFKFGS
;
A
#
# COMPACT_ATOMS: atom_id res chain seq x y z
N MET A 1 4.41 -1.09 -40.84
CA MET A 1 3.23 -0.19 -40.76
C MET A 1 3.29 0.48 -39.39
N LEU A 2 3.75 1.71 -39.16
CA LEU A 2 3.56 2.96 -39.92
C LEU A 2 4.44 4.10 -39.28
N LYS A 3 5.78 4.00 -39.18
CA LYS A 3 6.59 5.20 -38.81
C LYS A 3 6.47 6.26 -39.93
N TYR A 4 6.52 5.75 -41.16
CA TYR A 4 5.94 6.22 -42.43
C TYR A 4 4.81 7.25 -42.40
N SER A 5 3.83 6.92 -41.59
CA SER A 5 2.46 7.23 -41.94
C SER A 5 1.72 7.80 -40.75
N LEU A 6 2.34 7.75 -39.56
CA LEU A 6 1.97 8.60 -38.44
C LEU A 6 2.44 10.05 -38.68
N GLN A 7 3.57 10.26 -39.38
CA GLN A 7 4.03 11.61 -39.76
C GLN A 7 3.14 12.31 -40.78
N LEU A 8 2.41 11.56 -41.61
CA LEU A 8 1.46 12.11 -42.58
C LEU A 8 0.20 12.71 -41.93
N LEU A 9 -0.10 12.39 -40.67
CA LEU A 9 -1.29 12.89 -39.97
C LEU A 9 -1.06 14.18 -39.18
N ILE A 10 0.19 14.60 -38.94
CA ILE A 10 0.51 15.73 -38.04
C ILE A 10 0.70 17.06 -38.78
N THR A 11 0.80 17.10 -40.11
CA THR A 11 1.00 18.35 -40.87
C THR A 11 -0.30 19.07 -41.28
N LEU A 12 -1.47 18.58 -40.86
CA LEU A 12 -2.77 19.14 -41.27
C LEU A 12 -3.43 19.98 -40.18
N THR A 13 -2.67 20.87 -39.52
CA THR A 13 -3.27 21.91 -38.68
C THR A 13 -2.51 23.23 -38.84
N VAL A 14 -3.26 24.29 -39.15
CA VAL A 14 -2.83 25.70 -39.34
C VAL A 14 -2.19 25.92 -40.72
N ILE A 15 -2.82 26.65 -41.66
CA ILE A 15 -2.95 28.12 -41.66
C ILE A 15 -4.24 28.52 -42.40
N LEU A 16 -5.13 29.24 -41.71
CA LEU A 16 -6.14 30.10 -42.32
C LEU A 16 -5.83 31.54 -41.90
N VAL A 17 -6.13 32.47 -42.81
CA VAL A 17 -6.04 33.94 -42.72
C VAL A 17 -4.70 34.54 -43.20
N VAL A 18 -4.62 34.90 -44.49
CA VAL A 18 -4.54 36.29 -44.97
C VAL A 18 -5.15 36.37 -46.37
N GLY A 19 -6.03 37.35 -46.59
CA GLY A 19 -6.65 37.60 -47.89
C GLY A 19 -5.67 38.10 -48.93
N CYS A 20 -5.53 37.33 -50.01
CA CYS A 20 -4.99 37.78 -51.29
C CYS A 20 -5.88 37.21 -52.39
N ALA A 21 -6.31 38.06 -53.32
CA ALA A 21 -7.04 37.69 -54.52
C ALA A 21 -6.12 36.94 -55.50
N GLY A 22 -5.82 35.69 -55.21
CA GLY A 22 -5.32 34.69 -56.15
C GLY A 22 -6.38 33.60 -56.29
N LYS A 23 -6.37 32.86 -57.41
CA LYS A 23 -7.21 31.66 -57.58
C LYS A 23 -7.19 30.83 -56.27
N PRO A 24 -8.33 30.31 -55.79
CA PRO A 24 -8.31 29.38 -54.67
C PRO A 24 -7.26 28.32 -54.98
N PRO A 25 -6.35 27.97 -54.05
CA PRO A 25 -5.45 26.87 -54.29
C PRO A 25 -6.33 25.68 -54.66
N THR A 26 -6.10 25.11 -55.84
CA THR A 26 -6.66 23.82 -56.19
C THR A 26 -6.17 22.87 -55.11
N LEU A 27 -7.05 22.53 -54.19
CA LEU A 27 -6.89 21.40 -53.31
C LEU A 27 -6.93 20.19 -54.25
N ILE A 28 -5.75 19.76 -54.70
CA ILE A 28 -5.59 18.52 -55.44
C ILE A 28 -5.79 17.42 -54.39
N LEU A 29 -7.04 17.01 -54.23
CA LEU A 29 -7.41 15.82 -53.47
C LEU A 29 -7.06 14.52 -54.22
N ASP A 30 -6.51 14.61 -55.43
CA ASP A 30 -6.10 13.47 -56.25
C ASP A 30 -4.80 12.80 -55.75
N ASP A 31 -4.05 13.44 -54.84
CA ASP A 31 -2.77 12.93 -54.32
C ASP A 31 -2.92 12.02 -53.08
N LEU A 32 -4.15 11.67 -52.68
CA LEU A 32 -4.38 10.77 -51.52
C LEU A 32 -4.39 9.27 -51.88
N ASP A 33 -4.41 8.93 -53.18
CA ASP A 33 -4.59 7.55 -53.65
C ASP A 33 -3.38 6.97 -54.41
N GLU A 34 -2.29 7.73 -54.63
CA GLU A 34 -1.07 7.18 -55.24
C GLU A 34 -0.22 6.44 -54.18
N GLU A 35 -0.52 5.15 -53.98
CA GLU A 35 0.40 4.22 -53.30
C GLU A 35 1.71 4.11 -54.11
N ARG A 36 2.69 4.98 -53.83
CA ARG A 36 4.04 4.83 -54.38
C ARG A 36 4.77 3.68 -53.69
N SER A 37 5.55 2.94 -54.45
CA SER A 37 6.48 1.96 -53.87
C SER A 37 7.53 2.66 -53.00
N LEU A 38 7.89 2.02 -51.88
CA LEU A 38 9.01 2.48 -51.05
C LEU A 38 10.31 2.48 -51.87
N THR A 39 11.15 3.47 -51.63
CA THR A 39 12.51 3.50 -52.14
C THR A 39 13.36 2.43 -51.45
N GLU A 40 14.46 2.01 -52.08
CA GLU A 40 15.39 1.04 -51.48
C GLU A 40 15.94 1.51 -50.11
N ALA A 41 16.11 2.82 -49.94
CA ALA A 41 16.52 3.42 -48.67
C ALA A 41 15.45 3.24 -47.58
N GLU A 42 14.18 3.51 -47.90
CA GLU A 42 13.05 3.33 -46.97
C GLU A 42 12.82 1.85 -46.63
N ILE A 43 13.01 0.94 -47.60
CA ILE A 43 12.95 -0.51 -47.35
C ILE A 43 14.06 -0.93 -46.39
N LYS A 44 15.30 -0.49 -46.66
CA LYS A 44 16.44 -0.82 -45.81
C LYS A 44 16.27 -0.26 -44.39
N GLU A 45 15.78 0.97 -44.24
CA GLU A 45 15.50 1.54 -42.91
C GLU A 45 14.44 0.73 -42.15
N ASN A 46 13.39 0.25 -42.85
CA ASN A 46 12.40 -0.64 -42.25
C ASN A 46 13.02 -2.00 -41.85
N GLU A 47 13.87 -2.58 -42.69
CA GLU A 47 14.57 -3.84 -42.38
C GLU A 47 15.48 -3.69 -41.16
N ASP A 48 16.26 -2.61 -41.09
CA ASP A 48 17.13 -2.29 -39.95
C ASP A 48 16.31 -2.08 -38.67
N TRP A 49 15.18 -1.37 -38.74
CA TRP A 49 14.27 -1.17 -37.61
C TRP A 49 13.65 -2.50 -37.12
N MET A 50 13.22 -3.37 -38.04
CA MET A 50 12.68 -4.68 -37.69
C MET A 50 13.74 -5.59 -37.06
N ALA A 51 14.99 -5.53 -37.55
CA ALA A 51 16.10 -6.26 -36.97
C ALA A 51 16.40 -5.81 -35.53
N GLU A 52 16.38 -4.50 -35.28
CA GLU A 52 16.54 -3.93 -33.94
C GLU A 52 15.40 -4.33 -33.00
N ILE A 53 14.14 -4.29 -33.44
CA ILE A 53 13.00 -4.76 -32.63
C ILE A 53 13.17 -6.24 -32.26
N LYS A 54 13.51 -7.09 -33.23
CA LYS A 54 13.69 -8.51 -32.98
C LYS A 54 14.81 -8.76 -31.96
N ARG A 55 15.89 -8.00 -32.04
CA ARG A 55 16.98 -8.05 -31.06
C ARG A 55 16.50 -7.68 -29.66
N ARG A 56 15.70 -6.61 -29.52
CA ARG A 56 15.11 -6.20 -28.24
C ARG A 56 14.17 -7.25 -27.67
N GLU A 57 13.30 -7.83 -28.50
CA GLU A 57 12.41 -8.93 -28.08
C GLU A 57 13.19 -10.14 -27.56
N GLU A 58 14.29 -10.51 -28.19
CA GLU A 58 15.14 -11.62 -27.73
C GLU A 58 15.80 -11.32 -26.38
N ILE A 59 16.20 -10.06 -26.13
CA ILE A 59 16.74 -9.62 -24.84
C ILE A 59 15.66 -9.72 -23.76
N LEU A 60 14.46 -9.19 -24.03
CA LEU A 60 13.33 -9.22 -23.10
C LEU A 60 12.91 -10.66 -22.75
N LYS A 61 12.83 -11.55 -23.76
CA LYS A 61 12.50 -12.97 -23.56
C LYS A 61 13.50 -13.68 -22.67
N LYS A 62 14.81 -13.43 -22.84
CA LYS A 62 15.85 -14.01 -21.99
C LYS A 62 15.74 -13.51 -20.55
N ARG A 63 15.52 -12.20 -20.37
CA ARG A 63 15.42 -11.57 -19.05
C ARG A 63 14.14 -11.91 -18.29
N ALA A 64 13.05 -12.25 -18.97
CA ALA A 64 11.81 -12.64 -18.31
C ALA A 64 12.00 -13.82 -17.33
N ALA A 65 12.88 -14.77 -17.66
CA ALA A 65 13.22 -15.87 -16.78
C ALA A 65 14.03 -15.41 -15.56
N ASP A 66 15.08 -14.61 -15.78
CA ASP A 66 15.92 -14.05 -14.71
C ASP A 66 15.09 -13.21 -13.73
N ASN A 67 14.26 -12.29 -14.25
CA ASN A 67 13.40 -11.43 -13.44
C ASN A 67 12.47 -12.24 -12.55
N LYS A 68 11.92 -13.35 -13.07
CA LYS A 68 11.05 -14.24 -12.29
C LYS A 68 11.78 -14.91 -11.14
N VAL A 69 13.04 -15.30 -11.34
CA VAL A 69 13.88 -15.88 -10.28
C VAL A 69 14.19 -14.83 -9.22
N GLU A 70 14.67 -13.65 -9.63
CA GLU A 70 14.96 -12.53 -8.73
C GLU A 70 13.74 -12.14 -7.89
N GLN A 71 12.56 -12.10 -8.52
CA GLN A 71 11.30 -11.82 -7.84
C GLN A 71 10.93 -12.91 -6.82
N GLN A 72 11.16 -14.19 -7.14
CA GLN A 72 10.89 -15.29 -6.19
C GLN A 72 11.83 -15.24 -4.98
N GLU A 73 13.09 -14.87 -5.18
CA GLU A 73 14.05 -14.68 -4.10
C GLU A 73 13.63 -13.53 -3.18
N LEU A 74 13.27 -12.38 -3.75
CA LEU A 74 12.76 -11.25 -2.98
C LEU A 74 11.43 -11.58 -2.27
N ALA A 75 10.53 -12.33 -2.91
CA ALA A 75 9.28 -12.74 -2.26
C ALA A 75 9.54 -13.61 -1.02
N ALA A 76 10.55 -14.49 -1.05
CA ALA A 76 10.95 -15.27 0.10
C ALA A 76 11.58 -14.39 1.21
N GLU A 77 12.43 -13.42 0.86
CA GLU A 77 12.97 -12.47 1.83
C GLU A 77 11.88 -11.58 2.45
N LYS A 78 10.86 -11.21 1.67
CA LYS A 78 9.68 -10.49 2.17
C LYS A 78 8.91 -11.34 3.18
N GLU A 79 8.77 -12.64 2.95
CA GLU A 79 8.13 -13.55 3.91
C GLU A 79 8.87 -13.56 5.26
N GLU A 80 10.20 -13.60 5.26
CA GLU A 80 11.00 -13.50 6.51
C GLU A 80 10.79 -12.16 7.25
N VAL A 81 10.65 -11.06 6.51
CA VAL A 81 10.33 -9.74 7.10
C VAL A 81 8.93 -9.75 7.71
N GLU A 82 7.93 -10.31 7.02
CA GLU A 82 6.55 -10.39 7.52
C GLU A 82 6.43 -11.32 8.74
N GLU A 83 7.17 -12.44 8.78
CA GLU A 83 7.27 -13.28 9.97
C GLU A 83 7.84 -12.50 11.17
N ALA A 84 8.89 -11.71 10.95
CA ALA A 84 9.49 -10.90 12.01
C ALA A 84 8.54 -9.80 12.52
N LYS A 85 7.70 -9.22 11.65
CA LYS A 85 6.62 -8.30 12.02
C LYS A 85 5.54 -8.98 12.86
N VAL A 86 5.13 -10.19 12.49
CA VAL A 86 4.16 -10.98 13.29
C VAL A 86 4.71 -11.25 14.68
N GLU A 87 5.97 -11.68 14.80
CA GLU A 87 6.61 -11.89 16.11
C GLU A 87 6.65 -10.61 16.96
N MET A 88 6.86 -9.45 16.33
CA MET A 88 6.85 -8.16 17.00
C MET A 88 5.42 -7.76 17.44
N ALA A 89 4.41 -7.99 16.62
CA ALA A 89 3.01 -7.76 16.98
C ALA A 89 2.60 -8.61 18.19
N GLU A 90 2.94 -9.90 18.20
CA GLU A 90 2.70 -10.78 19.36
C GLU A 90 3.43 -10.31 20.62
N LEU A 91 4.66 -9.82 20.48
CA LEU A 91 5.41 -9.27 21.62
C LEU A 91 4.73 -8.01 22.17
N THR A 92 4.22 -7.15 21.28
CA THR A 92 3.49 -5.92 21.61
C THR A 92 2.23 -6.25 22.39
N GLU A 93 1.42 -7.18 21.88
CA GLU A 93 0.22 -7.68 22.56
C GLU A 93 0.54 -8.19 23.97
N LYS A 94 1.54 -9.07 24.12
CA LYS A 94 1.98 -9.59 25.43
C LYS A 94 2.41 -8.49 26.41
N VAL A 95 3.00 -7.40 25.93
CA VAL A 95 3.41 -6.27 26.78
C VAL A 95 2.20 -5.43 27.20
N LEU A 96 1.27 -5.19 26.27
CA LEU A 96 0.04 -4.44 26.54
C LEU A 96 -0.91 -5.21 27.48
N GLU A 97 -1.01 -6.53 27.35
CA GLU A 97 -1.72 -7.39 28.30
C GLU A 97 -1.14 -7.30 29.71
N LYS A 98 0.20 -7.35 29.85
CA LYS A 98 0.87 -7.15 31.14
C LYS A 98 0.56 -5.78 31.74
N ARG A 99 0.55 -4.73 30.90
CA ARG A 99 0.17 -3.36 31.30
C ARG A 99 -1.24 -3.35 31.85
N ARG A 100 -2.22 -3.82 31.07
CA ARG A 100 -3.63 -3.90 31.45
C ARG A 100 -3.81 -4.62 32.79
N LYS A 101 -3.23 -5.81 32.92
CA LYS A 101 -3.28 -6.61 34.16
C LYS A 101 -2.67 -5.87 35.35
N LYS A 102 -1.57 -5.14 35.15
CA LYS A 102 -0.93 -4.34 36.20
C LYS A 102 -1.83 -3.19 36.67
N LEU A 103 -2.42 -2.44 35.73
CA LEU A 103 -3.32 -1.33 36.06
C LEU A 103 -4.60 -1.82 36.74
N ILE A 104 -5.20 -2.92 36.28
CA ILE A 104 -6.34 -3.55 36.95
C ILE A 104 -5.98 -3.97 38.38
N LYS A 105 -4.78 -4.53 38.60
CA LYS A 105 -4.32 -4.86 39.97
C LYS A 105 -4.18 -3.63 40.85
N GLU A 106 -3.67 -2.53 40.32
CA GLU A 106 -3.56 -1.26 41.05
C GLU A 106 -4.94 -0.74 41.46
N GLU A 107 -5.92 -0.83 40.56
CA GLU A 107 -7.33 -0.48 40.83
C GLU A 107 -8.00 -1.40 41.88
N VAL A 108 -7.71 -2.70 41.85
CA VAL A 108 -8.22 -3.64 42.86
C VAL A 108 -7.55 -3.42 44.22
N ALA A 109 -6.29 -3.00 44.26
CA ALA A 109 -5.60 -2.69 45.50
C ALA A 109 -6.24 -1.48 46.23
N GLU A 110 -6.84 -0.53 45.51
CA GLU A 110 -7.57 0.60 46.12
C GLU A 110 -8.81 0.14 46.92
N ILE A 111 -9.35 -1.04 46.63
CA ILE A 111 -10.54 -1.59 47.29
C ILE A 111 -10.22 -2.79 48.19
N ALA A 112 -8.95 -3.04 48.51
CA ALA A 112 -8.54 -4.24 49.24
C ALA A 112 -9.31 -4.46 50.56
N ASP A 113 -9.58 -3.39 51.31
CA ASP A 113 -10.35 -3.44 52.58
C ASP A 113 -11.84 -3.82 52.39
N GLU A 114 -12.37 -3.63 51.18
CA GLU A 114 -13.75 -3.94 50.82
C GLU A 114 -13.91 -5.38 50.32
N ILE A 115 -12.81 -6.12 50.10
CA ILE A 115 -12.87 -7.53 49.69
C ILE A 115 -13.27 -8.38 50.90
N LYS A 116 -14.18 -9.35 50.69
CA LYS A 116 -14.60 -10.27 51.76
C LYS A 116 -13.45 -11.22 52.11
N GLU A 117 -13.33 -11.62 53.37
CA GLU A 117 -12.27 -12.52 53.85
C GLU A 117 -12.21 -13.88 53.12
N ILE A 118 -13.33 -14.31 52.54
CA ILE A 118 -13.43 -15.55 51.75
C ILE A 118 -12.95 -15.39 50.29
N SER A 119 -12.55 -14.18 49.89
CA SER A 119 -12.16 -13.83 48.52
C SER A 119 -10.79 -13.17 48.51
N SER A 120 -10.17 -13.08 47.34
CA SER A 120 -8.85 -12.46 47.20
C SER A 120 -8.83 -11.43 46.07
N GLU A 121 -7.87 -10.50 46.14
CA GLU A 121 -7.60 -9.54 45.05
C GLU A 121 -7.42 -10.25 43.70
N LYS A 122 -6.72 -11.40 43.70
CA LYS A 122 -6.49 -12.20 42.50
C LYS A 122 -7.79 -12.63 41.82
N GLU A 123 -8.79 -13.04 42.60
CA GLU A 123 -10.09 -13.43 42.04
C GLU A 123 -10.85 -12.25 41.43
N ILE A 124 -10.76 -11.06 42.06
CA ILE A 124 -11.40 -9.85 41.52
C ILE A 124 -10.70 -9.42 40.23
N VAL A 125 -9.36 -9.44 40.20
CA VAL A 125 -8.57 -9.15 38.99
C VAL A 125 -8.95 -10.10 37.87
N GLU A 126 -9.06 -11.41 38.13
CA GLU A 126 -9.47 -12.39 37.11
C GLU A 126 -10.87 -12.11 36.56
N ILE A 127 -11.82 -11.67 37.38
CA ILE A 127 -13.15 -11.27 36.90
C ILE A 127 -13.06 -10.01 36.01
N LEU A 128 -12.28 -9.02 36.40
CA LEU A 128 -12.12 -7.77 35.66
C LEU A 128 -11.36 -7.97 34.34
N GLU A 129 -10.36 -8.86 34.29
CA GLU A 129 -9.69 -9.24 33.04
C GLU A 129 -10.70 -9.82 32.04
N LYS A 130 -11.58 -10.72 32.49
CA LYS A 130 -12.65 -11.28 31.65
C LYS A 130 -13.63 -10.24 31.12
N VAL A 131 -13.90 -9.18 31.90
CA VAL A 131 -14.72 -8.05 31.41
C VAL A 131 -13.99 -7.27 30.34
N ALA A 132 -12.70 -6.97 30.56
CA ALA A 132 -11.88 -6.25 29.59
C ALA A 132 -11.75 -7.03 28.27
N GLU A 133 -11.63 -8.34 28.34
CA GLU A 133 -11.54 -9.24 27.17
C GLU A 133 -12.91 -9.54 26.52
N GLY A 134 -14.01 -9.06 27.12
CA GLY A 134 -15.36 -9.29 26.61
C GLY A 134 -15.86 -10.73 26.81
N GLU A 135 -15.19 -11.55 27.60
CA GLU A 135 -15.60 -12.94 27.90
C GLU A 135 -16.88 -13.00 28.74
N ILE A 136 -17.11 -12.00 29.57
CA ILE A 136 -18.32 -11.89 30.41
C ILE A 136 -18.96 -10.50 30.28
N THR A 137 -20.28 -10.45 30.46
CA THR A 137 -21.04 -9.21 30.45
C THR A 137 -20.81 -8.39 31.73
N GLU A 138 -21.07 -7.08 31.66
CA GLU A 138 -21.04 -6.22 32.85
C GLU A 138 -22.00 -6.69 33.95
N ALA A 139 -23.16 -7.23 33.56
CA ALA A 139 -24.14 -7.73 34.50
C ALA A 139 -23.63 -8.96 35.27
N GLU A 140 -22.99 -9.89 34.56
CA GLU A 140 -22.34 -11.06 35.15
C GLU A 140 -21.19 -10.65 36.07
N ALA A 141 -20.32 -9.75 35.61
CA ALA A 141 -19.22 -9.23 36.40
C ALA A 141 -19.71 -8.51 37.67
N LYS A 142 -20.75 -7.68 37.55
CA LYS A 142 -21.36 -6.99 38.69
C LYS A 142 -21.90 -7.98 39.71
N ALA A 143 -22.52 -9.08 39.28
CA ALA A 143 -22.98 -10.13 40.18
C ALA A 143 -21.82 -10.82 40.90
N LEU A 144 -20.78 -11.24 40.17
CA LEU A 144 -19.61 -11.93 40.72
C LEU A 144 -18.82 -11.04 41.69
N ILE A 145 -18.62 -9.76 41.37
CA ILE A 145 -17.89 -8.82 42.24
C ILE A 145 -18.68 -8.54 43.52
N LYS A 146 -20.02 -8.41 43.46
CA LYS A 146 -20.85 -8.25 44.68
C LYS A 146 -20.81 -9.47 45.59
N GLU A 147 -20.72 -10.67 45.02
CA GLU A 147 -20.58 -11.90 45.82
C GLU A 147 -19.27 -11.89 46.62
N LYS A 148 -18.20 -11.33 46.05
CA LYS A 148 -16.84 -11.35 46.60
C LYS A 148 -16.41 -10.09 47.36
N THR A 149 -17.16 -8.99 47.25
CA THR A 149 -16.84 -7.70 47.88
C THR A 149 -18.00 -7.14 48.71
N LYS A 150 -17.71 -6.15 49.54
CA LYS A 150 -18.66 -5.36 50.34
C LYS A 150 -19.06 -4.05 49.65
N LEU A 151 -18.58 -3.84 48.42
CA LEU A 151 -18.83 -2.62 47.65
C LEU A 151 -20.32 -2.37 47.41
N SER A 152 -20.70 -1.10 47.43
CA SER A 152 -22.01 -0.67 46.94
C SER A 152 -22.16 -0.91 45.43
N ASP A 153 -23.39 -0.98 44.93
CA ASP A 153 -23.70 -1.06 43.49
C ASP A 153 -22.92 -0.04 42.66
N LYS A 154 -22.87 1.21 43.12
CA LYS A 154 -22.15 2.30 42.47
C LYS A 154 -20.64 2.09 42.52
N GLY A 155 -20.11 1.48 43.58
CA GLY A 155 -18.70 1.14 43.71
C GLY A 155 -18.28 0.07 42.71
N VAL A 156 -19.10 -0.98 42.56
CA VAL A 156 -18.86 -2.04 41.55
C VAL A 156 -18.95 -1.49 40.13
N GLU A 157 -19.95 -0.66 39.84
CA GLU A 157 -20.08 0.01 38.53
C GLU A 157 -18.86 0.89 38.21
N LYS A 158 -18.36 1.64 39.20
CA LYS A 158 -17.16 2.47 39.03
C LYS A 158 -15.93 1.63 38.72
N LEU A 159 -15.74 0.51 39.43
CA LEU A 159 -14.61 -0.40 39.20
C LEU A 159 -14.65 -0.99 37.79
N ILE A 160 -15.81 -1.49 37.36
CA ILE A 160 -16.02 -2.02 36.00
C ILE A 160 -15.77 -0.93 34.95
N ALA A 161 -16.27 0.30 35.17
CA ALA A 161 -16.05 1.41 34.26
C ALA A 161 -14.57 1.79 34.13
N LYS A 162 -13.80 1.80 35.23
CA LYS A 162 -12.35 2.01 35.18
C LYS A 162 -11.63 0.90 34.41
N THR A 163 -12.01 -0.36 34.62
CA THR A 163 -11.47 -1.50 33.86
C THR A 163 -11.72 -1.36 32.36
N LYS A 164 -12.91 -0.91 31.96
CA LYS A 164 -13.22 -0.64 30.55
C LYS A 164 -12.38 0.49 29.98
N ALA A 165 -12.21 1.59 30.71
CA ALA A 165 -11.35 2.68 30.29
C ALA A 165 -9.88 2.21 30.09
N ILE A 166 -9.38 1.32 30.96
CA ILE A 166 -8.05 0.71 30.79
C ILE A 166 -7.98 -0.13 29.50
N GLN A 167 -9.03 -0.90 29.19
CA GLN A 167 -9.09 -1.69 27.95
C GLN A 167 -9.12 -0.79 26.71
N GLU A 168 -9.97 0.24 26.69
CA GLU A 168 -10.05 1.21 25.59
C GLU A 168 -8.70 1.92 25.36
N GLU A 169 -8.03 2.35 26.44
CA GLU A 169 -6.68 2.93 26.36
C GLU A 169 -5.66 1.92 25.83
N THR A 170 -5.78 0.65 26.21
CA THR A 170 -4.89 -0.43 25.74
C THR A 170 -5.03 -0.67 24.24
N GLU A 171 -6.26 -0.63 23.72
CA GLU A 171 -6.54 -0.76 22.29
C GLU A 171 -6.01 0.45 21.50
N GLU A 172 -6.15 1.65 22.05
CA GLU A 172 -5.62 2.86 21.41
C GLU A 172 -4.08 2.88 21.41
N LEU A 173 -3.45 2.43 22.50
CA LEU A 173 -2.00 2.25 22.56
C LEU A 173 -1.51 1.26 21.51
N ALA A 174 -2.23 0.15 21.29
CA ALA A 174 -1.85 -0.82 20.27
C ALA A 174 -1.78 -0.19 18.87
N LYS A 175 -2.74 0.68 18.53
CA LYS A 175 -2.74 1.41 17.25
C LYS A 175 -1.57 2.38 17.14
N GLN A 176 -1.34 3.19 18.17
CA GLN A 176 -0.23 4.15 18.19
C GLN A 176 1.13 3.48 18.02
N LEU A 177 1.29 2.26 18.54
CA LEU A 177 2.56 1.52 18.47
C LEU A 177 2.80 0.81 17.13
N ALA A 178 1.76 0.60 16.31
CA ALA A 178 1.87 -0.16 15.06
C ALA A 178 2.83 0.51 14.07
N ASP A 179 2.70 1.82 13.90
CA ASP A 179 3.46 2.60 12.90
C ASP A 179 4.57 3.47 13.51
N ALA A 180 4.66 3.52 14.85
CA ALA A 180 5.68 4.28 15.56
C ALA A 180 7.11 3.79 15.26
N SER A 181 8.04 4.75 15.21
CA SER A 181 9.48 4.50 15.25
C SER A 181 9.91 3.85 16.58
N PRO A 182 11.08 3.18 16.64
CA PRO A 182 11.60 2.62 17.89
C PRO A 182 11.69 3.66 19.02
N GLU A 183 12.04 4.90 18.70
CA GLU A 183 12.12 6.02 19.64
C GLU A 183 10.73 6.43 20.15
N GLU A 184 9.76 6.57 19.25
CA GLU A 184 8.37 6.90 19.59
C GLU A 184 7.73 5.81 20.44
N VAL A 185 7.95 4.52 20.12
CA VAL A 185 7.50 3.39 20.96
C VAL A 185 8.00 3.54 22.39
N ALA A 186 9.25 3.96 22.58
CA ALA A 186 9.81 4.17 23.91
C ALA A 186 9.13 5.31 24.66
N GLU A 187 8.85 6.44 23.99
CA GLU A 187 8.20 7.59 24.61
C GLU A 187 6.71 7.33 24.90
N ILE A 188 5.96 6.78 23.94
CA ILE A 188 4.54 6.42 24.09
C ILE A 188 4.35 5.51 25.32
N LEU A 189 5.15 4.45 25.45
CA LEU A 189 5.02 3.52 26.57
C LEU A 189 5.48 4.10 27.92
N LYS A 190 6.42 5.07 27.92
CA LYS A 190 6.81 5.79 29.15
C LYS A 190 5.70 6.71 29.62
N GLU A 191 5.10 7.47 28.70
CA GLU A 191 4.01 8.41 28.99
C GLU A 191 2.75 7.68 29.44
N ALA A 192 2.40 6.59 28.76
CA ALA A 192 1.26 5.75 29.12
C ALA A 192 1.43 5.09 30.50
N GLY A 193 2.67 4.85 30.94
CA GLY A 193 2.94 4.18 32.21
C GLY A 193 2.44 2.73 32.26
N GLY A 194 2.56 2.09 33.43
CA GLY A 194 2.13 0.69 33.60
C GLY A 194 3.00 -0.38 32.91
N VAL A 195 4.03 0.02 32.16
CA VAL A 195 4.97 -0.90 31.48
C VAL A 195 6.33 -0.88 32.16
N SER A 196 6.99 -2.04 32.27
CA SER A 196 8.33 -2.12 32.86
C SER A 196 9.39 -1.59 31.90
N LYS A 197 10.44 -0.93 32.42
CA LYS A 197 11.57 -0.46 31.60
C LYS A 197 12.20 -1.57 30.75
N THR A 198 12.22 -2.79 31.28
CA THR A 198 12.75 -3.97 30.60
C THR A 198 11.86 -4.40 29.43
N ASP A 199 10.54 -4.37 29.59
CA ASP A 199 9.61 -4.72 28.50
C ASP A 199 9.62 -3.63 27.40
N ILE A 200 9.71 -2.35 27.78
CA ILE A 200 9.90 -1.25 26.82
C ILE A 200 11.18 -1.49 26.00
N LEU A 201 12.31 -1.73 26.67
CA LEU A 201 13.58 -1.97 25.97
C LEU A 201 13.50 -3.17 25.02
N LYS A 202 12.84 -4.26 25.42
CA LYS A 202 12.65 -5.44 24.56
C LYS A 202 11.85 -5.13 23.30
N LEU A 203 10.76 -4.37 23.42
CA LEU A 203 9.96 -3.95 22.27
C LEU A 203 10.76 -3.06 21.33
N VAL A 204 11.44 -2.05 21.87
CA VAL A 204 12.25 -1.11 21.08
C VAL A 204 13.34 -1.85 20.30
N VAL A 205 14.09 -2.75 20.96
CA VAL A 205 15.14 -3.54 20.31
C VAL A 205 14.57 -4.45 19.22
N LYS A 206 13.43 -5.11 19.47
CA LYS A 206 12.79 -5.96 18.46
C LYS A 206 12.28 -5.12 17.28
N LYS A 207 11.68 -3.95 17.54
CA LYS A 207 11.23 -3.01 16.50
C LYS A 207 12.40 -2.53 15.64
N GLU A 208 13.51 -2.14 16.26
CA GLU A 208 14.73 -1.73 15.55
C GLU A 208 15.27 -2.86 14.65
N GLN A 209 15.23 -4.11 15.12
CA GLN A 209 15.62 -5.27 14.31
C GLN A 209 14.70 -5.47 13.10
N VAL A 210 13.38 -5.41 13.31
CA VAL A 210 12.38 -5.56 12.24
C VAL A 210 12.51 -4.42 11.23
N ASP A 211 12.62 -3.17 11.68
CA ASP A 211 12.79 -2.00 10.80
C ASP A 211 14.09 -2.11 9.98
N LYS A 212 15.17 -2.63 10.56
CA LYS A 212 16.43 -2.89 9.80
C LYS A 212 16.26 -3.97 8.75
N MET A 213 15.57 -5.06 9.06
CA MET A 213 15.29 -6.13 8.10
C MET A 213 14.43 -5.60 6.94
N GLU A 214 13.37 -4.86 7.26
CA GLU A 214 12.50 -4.24 6.26
C GLU A 214 13.24 -3.22 5.41
N THR A 215 14.03 -2.33 6.01
CA THR A 215 14.83 -1.34 5.27
C THR A 215 15.80 -2.03 4.31
N ALA A 216 16.53 -3.05 4.77
CA ALA A 216 17.47 -3.80 3.91
C ALA A 216 16.75 -4.48 2.73
N PHE A 217 15.55 -5.03 2.98
CA PHE A 217 14.70 -5.60 1.94
C PHE A 217 14.25 -4.54 0.93
N LEU A 218 13.79 -3.37 1.39
CA LEU A 218 13.34 -2.26 0.54
C LEU A 218 14.50 -1.71 -0.31
N GLU A 219 15.69 -1.51 0.28
CA GLU A 219 16.89 -1.06 -0.43
C GLU A 219 17.29 -2.02 -1.55
N LYS A 220 17.30 -3.33 -1.25
CA LYS A 220 17.61 -4.37 -2.24
C LYS A 220 16.56 -4.39 -3.37
N THR A 221 15.28 -4.36 -3.01
CA THR A 221 14.18 -4.38 -3.98
C THR A 221 14.20 -3.14 -4.87
N MET A 222 14.41 -1.95 -4.29
CA MET A 222 14.54 -0.70 -5.04
C MET A 222 15.73 -0.71 -5.99
N SER A 223 16.87 -1.26 -5.57
CA SER A 223 18.06 -1.40 -6.44
C SER A 223 17.76 -2.27 -7.66
N GLN A 224 17.08 -3.41 -7.48
CA GLN A 224 16.67 -4.29 -8.57
C GLN A 224 15.61 -3.65 -9.47
N LEU A 225 14.65 -2.94 -8.88
CA LEU A 225 13.66 -2.16 -9.61
C LEU A 225 14.32 -1.07 -10.45
N TYR A 226 15.26 -0.31 -9.89
CA TYR A 226 15.97 0.73 -10.60
C TYR A 226 16.77 0.16 -11.79
N ALA A 227 17.47 -0.95 -11.59
CA ALA A 227 18.16 -1.65 -12.68
C ALA A 227 17.20 -2.13 -13.78
N ARG A 228 15.97 -2.51 -13.43
CA ARG A 228 14.90 -2.77 -14.40
C ARG A 228 14.49 -1.51 -15.14
N LEU A 229 14.24 -0.40 -14.45
CA LEU A 229 13.83 0.85 -15.08
C LEU A 229 14.86 1.35 -16.10
N VAL A 230 16.15 1.38 -15.73
CA VAL A 230 17.24 1.77 -16.65
C VAL A 230 17.20 0.93 -17.92
N ARG A 231 17.01 -0.37 -17.77
CA ARG A 231 16.95 -1.31 -18.89
C ARG A 231 15.69 -1.13 -19.74
N ASP A 232 14.53 -0.94 -19.12
CA ASP A 232 13.26 -0.74 -19.82
C ASP A 232 13.31 0.55 -20.65
N ARG A 233 13.99 1.60 -20.14
CA ARG A 233 14.32 2.82 -20.88
C ARG A 233 15.27 2.57 -22.05
N GLU A 234 16.39 1.85 -21.85
CA GLU A 234 17.34 1.52 -22.92
C GLU A 234 16.70 0.71 -24.06
N LEU A 235 15.74 -0.15 -23.72
CA LEU A 235 14.98 -0.97 -24.68
C LEU A 235 13.78 -0.22 -25.29
N GLY A 236 13.41 0.94 -24.75
CA GLY A 236 12.27 1.75 -25.20
C GLY A 236 10.92 1.09 -24.93
N VAL A 237 10.77 0.41 -23.78
CA VAL A 237 9.54 -0.28 -23.36
C VAL A 237 8.93 0.28 -22.08
N GLU A 238 9.46 1.40 -21.55
CA GLU A 238 8.99 2.05 -20.32
C GLU A 238 7.56 2.63 -20.43
N GLU A 239 7.09 2.93 -21.64
CA GLU A 239 5.76 3.51 -21.90
C GLU A 239 4.65 2.47 -22.11
N ALA A 240 4.84 1.22 -21.67
CA ALA A 240 3.83 0.19 -21.80
C ALA A 240 2.48 0.64 -21.20
N PHE A 241 1.40 0.52 -21.98
CA PHE A 241 0.08 0.98 -21.53
C PHE A 241 -0.42 0.14 -20.36
N CYS A 242 -0.31 -1.18 -20.42
CA CYS A 242 -0.54 -2.05 -19.27
C CYS A 242 0.78 -2.72 -18.93
N VAL A 243 1.19 -2.57 -17.67
CA VAL A 243 2.33 -3.30 -17.15
C VAL A 243 1.83 -4.65 -16.66
N ASP A 244 2.63 -5.71 -16.84
CA ASP A 244 2.34 -6.99 -16.22
C ASP A 244 2.51 -6.85 -14.71
N VAL A 245 1.38 -6.72 -14.01
CA VAL A 245 1.26 -6.44 -12.56
C VAL A 245 1.39 -7.69 -11.70
N GLU A 246 1.27 -8.89 -12.26
CA GLU A 246 1.37 -10.12 -11.47
C GLU A 246 2.84 -10.38 -11.15
N GLY A 247 3.26 -10.00 -9.94
CA GLY A 247 4.62 -10.22 -9.48
C GLY A 247 5.60 -9.08 -9.77
N MET A 248 5.12 -7.85 -9.92
CA MET A 248 6.06 -6.72 -10.00
C MET A 248 6.83 -6.51 -8.70
N LEU A 249 8.09 -6.12 -8.84
CA LEU A 249 8.92 -5.61 -7.73
C LEU A 249 8.25 -4.41 -7.06
N ASP A 250 7.49 -3.62 -7.83
CA ASP A 250 6.66 -2.52 -7.36
C ASP A 250 5.70 -2.96 -6.23
N HIS A 251 5.04 -4.12 -6.37
CA HIS A 251 4.13 -4.65 -5.36
C HIS A 251 4.82 -5.22 -4.12
N LEU A 252 6.12 -5.53 -4.23
CA LEU A 252 6.95 -5.93 -3.10
C LEU A 252 7.37 -4.73 -2.25
N LEU A 253 7.47 -3.55 -2.87
CA LEU A 253 7.74 -2.28 -2.19
C LEU A 253 6.47 -1.73 -1.54
N VAL A 254 5.37 -1.67 -2.30
CA VAL A 254 4.10 -1.13 -1.84
C VAL A 254 2.96 -2.00 -2.37
N ALA A 255 2.20 -2.61 -1.45
CA ALA A 255 1.07 -3.43 -1.81
C ALA A 255 -0.07 -2.60 -2.47
N PRO A 256 -0.81 -3.14 -3.44
CA PRO A 256 -1.97 -2.46 -3.99
C PRO A 256 -3.08 -2.22 -2.96
N VAL A 257 -3.80 -1.11 -3.11
CA VAL A 257 -5.04 -0.85 -2.35
C VAL A 257 -6.23 -1.43 -3.10
N TYR A 258 -7.12 -2.15 -2.42
CA TYR A 258 -8.31 -2.74 -3.01
C TYR A 258 -9.60 -2.02 -2.59
N PHE A 259 -10.63 -2.12 -3.43
CA PHE A 259 -11.90 -1.41 -3.23
C PHE A 259 -13.11 -2.34 -3.31
N ASP A 260 -14.14 -2.00 -2.54
CA ASP A 260 -15.47 -2.54 -2.75
C ASP A 260 -16.07 -2.14 -4.10
N THR A 261 -17.13 -2.85 -4.49
CA THR A 261 -17.88 -2.54 -5.71
C THR A 261 -18.39 -1.09 -5.69
N ALA A 262 -18.15 -0.37 -6.78
CA ALA A 262 -18.52 1.05 -6.96
C ALA A 262 -17.92 2.05 -5.94
N LYS A 263 -16.98 1.63 -5.09
CA LYS A 263 -16.27 2.53 -4.16
C LYS A 263 -14.91 2.97 -4.72
N HIS A 264 -14.47 4.14 -4.27
CA HIS A 264 -13.17 4.75 -4.59
C HIS A 264 -12.50 5.39 -3.37
N ALA A 265 -13.14 5.32 -2.21
CA ALA A 265 -12.59 5.76 -0.94
C ALA A 265 -12.47 4.54 -0.03
N ILE A 266 -11.39 4.49 0.73
CA ILE A 266 -11.20 3.62 1.88
C ILE A 266 -10.93 4.51 3.10
N ASP A 267 -11.27 4.03 4.28
CA ASP A 267 -11.09 4.80 5.51
C ASP A 267 -9.60 4.83 5.93
N ASP A 268 -8.86 3.76 5.62
CA ASP A 268 -7.50 3.51 6.13
C ASP A 268 -6.39 3.96 5.15
N TYR A 269 -6.63 4.99 4.35
CA TYR A 269 -5.61 5.48 3.39
C TYR A 269 -4.35 5.99 4.07
N ILE A 270 -4.52 6.68 5.20
CA ILE A 270 -3.41 7.27 5.96
C ILE A 270 -2.54 6.13 6.49
N ASP A 271 -3.12 5.21 7.25
CA ASP A 271 -2.44 4.05 7.83
C ASP A 271 -1.72 3.21 6.76
N HIS A 272 -2.36 2.95 5.62
CA HIS A 272 -1.72 2.21 4.53
C HIS A 272 -0.53 2.95 3.93
N ILE A 273 -0.66 4.26 3.68
CA ILE A 273 0.43 5.06 3.09
C ILE A 273 1.55 5.24 4.12
N GLU A 274 1.24 5.51 5.38
CA GLU A 274 2.24 5.64 6.45
C GLU A 274 3.04 4.35 6.63
N SER A 275 2.35 3.21 6.79
CA SER A 275 3.00 1.91 6.94
C SER A 275 3.83 1.51 5.72
N SER A 276 3.42 1.89 4.51
CA SER A 276 4.13 1.56 3.26
C SER A 276 5.31 2.49 2.96
N PHE A 277 5.20 3.78 3.27
CA PHE A 277 6.17 4.79 2.84
C PHE A 277 7.12 5.25 3.95
N ARG A 278 6.81 5.04 5.24
CA ARG A 278 7.68 5.46 6.36
C ARG A 278 9.13 4.96 6.23
N LEU A 279 9.33 3.70 5.87
CA LEU A 279 10.67 3.12 5.68
C LEU A 279 11.16 3.18 4.23
N LEU A 280 10.24 3.37 3.27
CA LEU A 280 10.57 3.41 1.85
C LEU A 280 11.01 4.82 1.40
N GLU A 281 10.49 5.88 2.01
CA GLU A 281 10.83 7.26 1.66
C GLU A 281 12.34 7.55 1.73
N PRO A 282 13.08 7.19 2.80
CA PRO A 282 14.53 7.40 2.86
C PRO A 282 15.30 6.57 1.81
N VAL A 283 14.74 5.44 1.38
CA VAL A 283 15.30 4.64 0.28
C VAL A 283 15.07 5.36 -1.05
N LEU A 284 13.89 5.92 -1.27
CA LEU A 284 13.52 6.66 -2.48
C LEU A 284 14.27 8.00 -2.62
N GLU A 285 14.75 8.61 -1.55
CA GLU A 285 15.66 9.78 -1.60
C GLU A 285 16.98 9.47 -2.31
N GLN A 286 17.43 8.20 -2.27
CA GLN A 286 18.64 7.76 -2.98
C GLN A 286 18.43 7.63 -4.50
N TYR A 287 17.17 7.69 -4.97
CA TYR A 287 16.75 7.58 -6.36
C TYR A 287 15.87 8.78 -6.77
N PRO A 288 16.43 10.00 -6.83
CA PRO A 288 15.66 11.24 -7.01
C PRO A 288 15.00 11.37 -8.39
N ASP A 289 15.48 10.61 -9.37
CA ASP A 289 14.90 10.54 -10.73
C ASP A 289 13.75 9.53 -10.83
N VAL A 290 13.45 8.78 -9.76
CA VAL A 290 12.30 7.87 -9.68
C VAL A 290 11.11 8.60 -9.04
N ILE A 291 9.94 8.45 -9.66
CA ILE A 291 8.65 8.97 -9.22
C ILE A 291 7.69 7.82 -8.92
N VAL A 292 6.64 8.10 -8.15
CA VAL A 292 5.55 7.15 -7.87
C VAL A 292 4.33 7.51 -8.71
N GLN A 293 3.90 6.60 -9.57
CA GLN A 293 2.66 6.71 -10.34
C GLN A 293 1.58 5.80 -9.74
N LEU A 294 0.48 6.40 -9.28
CA LEU A 294 -0.69 5.66 -8.81
C LEU A 294 -1.59 5.30 -9.99
N GLU A 295 -1.74 4.00 -10.26
CA GLU A 295 -2.58 3.49 -11.34
C GLU A 295 -3.91 2.97 -10.79
N GLY A 296 -4.99 3.75 -10.95
CA GLY A 296 -6.33 3.33 -10.57
C GLY A 296 -6.91 2.35 -11.59
N ASN A 297 -7.52 1.26 -11.12
CA ASN A 297 -8.10 0.21 -11.96
C ASN A 297 -9.56 -0.05 -11.57
N ALA A 298 -10.37 -0.54 -12.52
CA ALA A 298 -11.75 -0.96 -12.31
C ALA A 298 -11.98 -2.39 -12.85
N ASP A 299 -13.02 -3.06 -12.34
CA ASP A 299 -13.43 -4.35 -12.90
C ASP A 299 -14.26 -4.17 -14.19
N GLU A 300 -14.49 -5.26 -14.92
CA GLU A 300 -15.11 -5.23 -16.26
C GLU A 300 -16.58 -4.77 -16.29
N ARG A 301 -17.20 -4.51 -15.13
CA ARG A 301 -18.62 -4.14 -15.04
C ARG A 301 -18.81 -2.63 -15.13
N GLY A 302 -19.64 -2.19 -16.08
CA GLY A 302 -19.97 -0.78 -16.28
C GLY A 302 -19.66 -0.34 -17.71
N THR A 303 -19.85 0.95 -18.00
CA THR A 303 -19.34 1.52 -19.25
C THR A 303 -17.88 1.92 -19.08
N LEU A 304 -17.15 2.00 -20.20
CA LEU A 304 -15.76 2.45 -20.22
C LEU A 304 -15.62 3.83 -19.58
N GLU A 305 -16.53 4.77 -19.87
CA GLU A 305 -16.50 6.13 -19.32
C GLU A 305 -16.73 6.14 -17.81
N TYR A 306 -17.64 5.29 -17.33
CA TYR A 306 -17.89 5.13 -15.89
C TYR A 306 -16.65 4.59 -15.18
N ASN A 307 -16.06 3.53 -15.71
CA ASN A 307 -14.87 2.90 -15.15
C ASN A 307 -13.64 3.81 -15.23
N LYS A 308 -13.51 4.63 -16.27
CA LYS A 308 -12.45 5.64 -16.36
C LYS A 308 -12.59 6.68 -15.27
N ALA A 309 -13.79 7.22 -15.09
CA ALA A 309 -14.05 8.19 -14.03
C ALA A 309 -13.90 7.59 -12.62
N LEU A 310 -14.25 6.31 -12.44
CA LEU A 310 -14.09 5.61 -11.16
C LEU A 310 -12.62 5.35 -10.85
N SER A 311 -11.86 4.84 -11.82
CA SER A 311 -10.42 4.61 -11.68
C SER A 311 -9.66 5.90 -11.45
N ASP A 312 -10.07 7.02 -12.05
CA ASP A 312 -9.45 8.32 -11.76
C ASP A 312 -9.60 8.73 -10.29
N ARG A 313 -10.78 8.53 -9.71
CA ARG A 313 -11.00 8.82 -8.28
C ARG A 313 -10.18 7.93 -7.35
N ARG A 314 -9.88 6.69 -7.76
CA ARG A 314 -9.14 5.70 -6.96
C ARG A 314 -7.66 6.06 -6.79
N TRP A 315 -7.08 6.84 -7.69
CA TRP A 315 -5.71 7.34 -7.52
C TRP A 315 -5.67 8.77 -6.93
N VAL A 316 -6.67 9.62 -7.20
CA VAL A 316 -6.68 11.03 -6.73
C VAL A 316 -6.73 11.16 -5.20
N THR A 317 -7.47 10.29 -4.51
CA THR A 317 -7.56 10.36 -3.05
C THR A 317 -6.24 9.97 -2.37
N PRO A 318 -5.65 8.78 -2.65
CA PRO A 318 -4.38 8.40 -2.05
C PRO A 318 -3.23 9.32 -2.48
N SER A 319 -3.24 9.86 -3.70
CA SER A 319 -2.19 10.79 -4.13
C SER A 319 -2.14 12.05 -3.26
N LYS A 320 -3.28 12.55 -2.78
CA LYS A 320 -3.31 13.71 -1.87
C LYS A 320 -2.69 13.41 -0.52
N VAL A 321 -2.89 12.20 -0.01
CA VAL A 321 -2.28 11.75 1.25
C VAL A 321 -0.77 11.59 1.06
N LEU A 322 -0.35 10.97 -0.03
CA LEU A 322 1.07 10.82 -0.37
C LEU A 322 1.79 12.17 -0.51
N LEU A 323 1.14 13.13 -1.16
CA LEU A 323 1.64 14.51 -1.29
C LEU A 323 1.71 15.25 0.05
N ALA A 324 0.78 14.97 0.96
CA ALA A 324 0.74 15.62 2.26
C ALA A 324 1.82 15.09 3.22
N LEU A 325 2.23 13.83 3.07
CA LEU A 325 3.09 13.13 4.01
C LEU A 325 4.53 12.93 3.54
N TYR A 326 4.76 12.69 2.23
CA TYR A 326 6.06 12.17 1.77
C TYR A 326 6.66 12.88 0.54
N PHE A 327 5.87 13.21 -0.49
CA PHE A 327 6.42 13.63 -1.79
C PHE A 327 5.85 14.95 -2.30
N ASP A 328 6.62 15.63 -3.15
CA ASP A 328 6.16 16.80 -3.90
C ASP A 328 5.38 16.41 -5.16
N GLU A 329 4.72 17.39 -5.80
CA GLU A 329 3.90 17.21 -7.01
C GLU A 329 4.68 16.62 -8.19
N ASP A 330 5.98 16.89 -8.29
CA ASP A 330 6.85 16.38 -9.35
C ASP A 330 7.20 14.89 -9.18
N ARG A 331 7.16 14.38 -7.93
CA ARG A 331 7.43 12.97 -7.61
C ARG A 331 6.19 12.08 -7.53
N THR A 332 4.99 12.65 -7.72
CA THR A 332 3.73 11.90 -7.66
C THR A 332 2.89 12.10 -8.92
N GLN A 333 2.54 11.01 -9.58
CA GLN A 333 1.67 11.02 -10.76
C GLN A 333 0.49 10.07 -10.58
N GLY A 334 -0.52 10.19 -11.43
CA GLY A 334 -1.67 9.29 -11.38
C GLY A 334 -2.35 9.10 -12.73
N VAL A 335 -2.85 7.88 -12.95
CA VAL A 335 -3.56 7.50 -14.17
C VAL A 335 -4.70 6.53 -13.87
N GLY A 336 -5.88 6.81 -14.43
CA GLY A 336 -6.99 5.85 -14.44
C GLY A 336 -6.87 4.91 -15.62
N ARG A 337 -6.61 3.62 -15.35
CA ARG A 337 -6.52 2.53 -16.33
C ARG A 337 -7.87 1.92 -16.69
N SER A 338 -8.96 2.34 -16.02
CA SER A 338 -10.29 1.77 -16.24
C SER A 338 -10.25 0.24 -16.08
N GLU A 339 -11.00 -0.50 -16.88
CA GLU A 339 -10.98 -1.96 -17.01
C GLU A 339 -9.94 -2.49 -18.01
N GLN A 340 -9.02 -1.64 -18.50
CA GLN A 340 -8.16 -1.97 -19.65
C GLN A 340 -6.92 -2.78 -19.28
N CYS A 341 -6.52 -2.77 -18.00
CA CYS A 341 -5.37 -3.54 -17.50
C CYS A 341 -5.81 -4.59 -16.46
N PRO A 342 -6.65 -5.56 -16.84
CA PRO A 342 -7.13 -6.56 -15.90
C PRO A 342 -6.04 -7.59 -15.57
N LEU A 343 -6.00 -8.01 -14.31
CA LEU A 343 -5.17 -9.12 -13.86
C LEU A 343 -5.58 -10.42 -14.58
N PRO A 344 -4.65 -11.37 -14.80
CA PRO A 344 -4.99 -12.69 -15.29
C PRO A 344 -6.03 -13.40 -14.41
N ARG A 345 -6.90 -14.21 -15.03
CA ARG A 345 -7.85 -15.04 -14.27
C ARG A 345 -7.12 -16.23 -13.69
N VAL A 346 -7.19 -16.41 -12.37
CA VAL A 346 -6.65 -17.60 -11.69
C VAL A 346 -7.60 -18.78 -11.95
N PRO A 347 -7.11 -19.92 -12.47
CA PRO A 347 -7.95 -21.11 -12.67
C PRO A 347 -8.65 -21.55 -11.38
N GLY A 348 -9.95 -21.80 -11.46
CA GLY A 348 -10.77 -22.21 -10.32
C GLY A 348 -11.27 -21.06 -9.41
N SER A 349 -10.83 -19.82 -9.62
CA SER A 349 -11.37 -18.66 -8.90
C SER A 349 -12.75 -18.24 -9.42
N SER A 350 -13.58 -17.68 -8.54
CA SER A 350 -14.88 -17.17 -8.95
C SER A 350 -14.74 -15.86 -9.74
N ARG A 351 -15.80 -15.48 -10.45
CA ARG A 351 -15.81 -14.19 -11.16
C ARG A 351 -15.78 -13.01 -10.18
N ASP A 352 -16.45 -13.14 -9.04
CA ASP A 352 -16.48 -12.11 -8.01
C ASP A 352 -15.10 -11.88 -7.38
N ASP A 353 -14.34 -12.95 -7.14
CA ASP A 353 -12.96 -12.86 -6.64
C ASP A 353 -12.04 -12.16 -7.65
N TRP A 354 -12.23 -12.45 -8.93
CA TRP A 354 -11.46 -11.79 -9.98
C TRP A 354 -11.82 -10.31 -10.11
N TRP A 355 -13.10 -9.96 -9.94
CA TRP A 355 -13.52 -8.56 -9.90
C TRP A 355 -12.94 -7.84 -8.68
N SER A 356 -12.90 -8.46 -7.50
CA SER A 356 -12.31 -7.81 -6.31
C SER A 356 -10.84 -7.47 -6.50
N LYS A 357 -10.06 -8.36 -7.12
CA LYS A 357 -8.66 -8.11 -7.46
C LYS A 357 -8.47 -7.01 -8.51
N ASN A 358 -9.44 -6.76 -9.38
CA ASN A 358 -9.37 -5.73 -10.41
C ASN A 358 -9.88 -4.35 -9.97
N ARG A 359 -10.50 -4.26 -8.79
CA ARG A 359 -10.84 -3.00 -8.15
C ARG A 359 -9.69 -2.58 -7.26
N ARG A 360 -8.65 -1.95 -7.84
CA ARG A 360 -7.42 -1.63 -7.10
C ARG A 360 -6.75 -0.33 -7.53
N THR A 361 -5.81 0.13 -6.72
CA THR A 361 -4.80 1.14 -7.09
C THR A 361 -3.42 0.51 -6.93
N ASP A 362 -2.65 0.48 -8.01
CA ASP A 362 -1.26 0.01 -8.02
C ASP A 362 -0.31 1.20 -7.83
N TYR A 363 0.80 1.01 -7.11
CA TYR A 363 1.87 2.01 -6.98
C TYR A 363 3.03 1.59 -7.86
N ILE A 364 3.23 2.31 -8.97
CA ILE A 364 4.22 1.95 -9.99
C ILE A 364 5.35 2.97 -9.97
N PHE A 365 6.58 2.48 -9.84
CA PHE A 365 7.77 3.31 -9.85
C PHE A 365 8.27 3.48 -11.28
N LYS A 366 8.52 4.73 -11.67
CA LYS A 366 8.98 5.08 -13.02
C LYS A 366 9.99 6.20 -12.95
N PHE A 367 10.73 6.44 -14.01
CA PHE A 367 11.52 7.66 -14.06
C PHE A 367 10.64 8.90 -14.30
N GLY A 368 11.04 10.01 -13.69
CA GLY A 368 10.47 11.33 -13.98
C GLY A 368 10.66 11.73 -15.44
N SER A 369 9.70 12.51 -15.95
CA SER A 369 9.62 13.00 -17.33
C SER A 369 10.61 14.14 -17.61
#